data_AF-Q6Q228-F1
#
_entry.id   AF-Q6Q228-F1
#
_cell.length_a   1.000
_cell.length_b   1.000
_cell.length_c   1.000
_cell.angle_alpha   90.00
_cell.angle_beta   90.00
_cell.angle_gamma   90.00
#
_symmetry.space_group_name_H-M   'P 1'
#
loop_
_entity.id
_entity.type
_entity.pdbx_description
1 polymer ?
#
loop_
_entity_poly.entity_id
_entity_poly.type
_entity_poly.pdbx_seq_one_letter_code
_entity_poly.pdbx_strand_id
1 'polypeptide(L)' 'ISDDPDALVLAQSPIQLPPEIPEWLTPLVSIIPAQLFACHLTQVKGYDTDSPRNITKVTETH' A
#
# COMPACT_ATOMS: atom_id res chain seq x y z
N ILE A 1 -3.70 -0.16 -10.49
CA ILE A 1 -4.55 -0.76 -9.45
C ILE A 1 -5.97 -0.30 -9.72
N SER A 2 -6.91 -1.21 -9.93
CA SER A 2 -8.29 -0.89 -10.31
C SER A 2 -9.17 -2.12 -10.11
N ASP A 3 -10.46 -1.91 -9.96
CA ASP A 3 -11.52 -2.92 -10.05
C ASP A 3 -12.04 -3.10 -11.50
N ASP A 4 -11.75 -2.16 -12.40
CA ASP A 4 -12.10 -2.22 -13.83
C ASP A 4 -11.13 -3.14 -14.61
N PRO A 5 -11.62 -4.26 -15.20
CA PRO A 5 -10.80 -5.15 -16.00
C PRO A 5 -10.13 -4.48 -17.21
N ASP A 6 -10.77 -3.52 -17.85
CA ASP A 6 -10.22 -2.85 -19.05
C ASP A 6 -9.02 -1.97 -18.67
N ALA A 7 -9.09 -1.30 -17.51
CA ALA A 7 -7.99 -0.54 -16.95
C ALA A 7 -6.81 -1.44 -16.56
N LEU A 8 -7.07 -2.65 -16.06
CA LEU A 8 -6.02 -3.59 -15.64
C LEU A 8 -5.18 -4.13 -16.81
N VAL A 9 -5.77 -4.31 -18.00
CA VAL A 9 -5.06 -4.76 -19.22
C VAL A 9 -3.95 -3.80 -19.64
N LEU A 10 -4.10 -2.51 -19.33
CA LEU A 10 -3.11 -1.48 -19.64
C LEU A 10 -1.90 -1.49 -18.69
N ALA A 11 -1.98 -2.20 -17.55
CA ALA A 11 -0.94 -2.18 -16.53
C ALA A 11 0.16 -3.22 -16.78
N GLN A 12 1.42 -2.82 -16.62
CA GLN A 12 2.56 -3.75 -16.67
C GLN A 12 2.57 -4.76 -15.51
N SER A 13 2.03 -4.36 -14.35
CA SER A 13 1.84 -5.20 -13.17
C SER A 13 0.46 -4.88 -12.58
N PRO A 14 -0.60 -5.59 -13.01
CA PRO A 14 -1.96 -5.31 -12.55
C PRO A 14 -2.14 -5.73 -11.09
N ILE A 15 -2.82 -4.89 -10.32
CA ILE A 15 -3.30 -5.19 -8.97
C ILE A 15 -4.80 -4.96 -9.00
N GLN A 16 -5.55 -6.06 -8.90
CA GLN A 16 -7.01 -6.04 -8.91
C GLN A 16 -7.53 -5.63 -7.53
N LEU A 17 -8.41 -4.63 -7.50
CA LEU A 17 -9.19 -4.31 -6.31
C LEU A 17 -10.41 -5.22 -6.23
N PRO A 18 -10.90 -5.54 -5.02
CA PRO A 18 -12.22 -6.14 -4.86
C PRO A 18 -13.28 -5.29 -5.60
N PRO A 19 -14.24 -5.92 -6.30
CA PRO A 19 -15.30 -5.19 -6.96
C PRO A 19 -16.26 -4.58 -5.92
N GLU A 20 -17.04 -3.59 -6.35
CA GLU A 20 -18.15 -3.00 -5.56
C GLU A 20 -17.72 -2.27 -4.28
N ILE A 21 -16.50 -1.72 -4.25
CA ILE A 21 -16.05 -0.86 -3.16
C ILE A 21 -16.77 0.49 -3.26
N PRO A 22 -17.45 0.96 -2.20
CA PRO A 22 -17.98 2.32 -2.18
C PRO A 22 -16.86 3.34 -2.39
N GLU A 23 -17.07 4.35 -3.23
CA GLU A 23 -16.02 5.31 -3.62
C GLU A 23 -15.28 5.95 -2.43
N TRP A 24 -16.01 6.24 -1.35
CA TRP A 24 -15.42 6.82 -0.13
C TRP A 24 -14.47 5.86 0.61
N LEU A 25 -14.57 4.55 0.37
CA LEU A 25 -13.74 3.51 0.97
C LEU A 25 -12.52 3.16 0.10
N THR A 26 -12.54 3.52 -1.19
CA THR A 26 -11.47 3.26 -2.16
C THR A 26 -10.07 3.63 -1.66
N PRO A 27 -9.83 4.78 -0.98
CA PRO A 27 -8.50 5.12 -0.48
C PRO A 27 -7.94 4.12 0.55
N LEU A 28 -8.80 3.53 1.38
CA LEU A 28 -8.38 2.60 2.44
C LEU A 28 -8.04 1.21 1.90
N VAL A 29 -8.72 0.75 0.84
CA VAL A 29 -8.43 -0.56 0.25
C VAL A 29 -7.25 -0.46 -0.72
N SER A 30 -7.18 0.62 -1.50
CA SER A 30 -6.11 0.82 -2.49
C SER A 30 -4.73 1.06 -1.89
N ILE A 31 -4.62 1.48 -0.63
CA ILE A 31 -3.31 1.68 0.02
C ILE A 31 -2.65 0.37 0.48
N ILE A 32 -3.41 -0.70 0.70
CA ILE A 32 -2.90 -1.96 1.26
C ILE A 32 -1.77 -2.57 0.42
N PRO A 33 -1.88 -2.67 -0.93
CA PRO A 33 -0.79 -3.24 -1.73
C PRO A 33 0.49 -2.41 -1.66
N ALA A 34 0.39 -1.08 -1.54
CA ALA A 34 1.55 -0.21 -1.38
C ALA A 34 2.24 -0.40 -0.02
N GLN A 35 1.47 -0.57 1.06
CA GLN A 35 2.00 -0.87 2.39
C GLN A 35 2.73 -2.22 2.41
N LEU A 36 2.13 -3.27 1.83
CA LEU A 36 2.74 -4.59 1.71
C LEU A 36 4.01 -4.55 0.86
N PHE A 37 3.98 -3.85 -0.28
CA PHE A 37 5.16 -3.68 -1.13
C PHE A 37 6.31 -2.99 -0.37
N ALA A 38 6.03 -1.89 0.33
CA ALA A 38 7.05 -1.18 1.10
C ALA A 38 7.65 -2.06 2.21
N CYS A 39 6.81 -2.83 2.92
CA CYS A 39 7.24 -3.77 3.95
C CYS A 39 8.17 -4.85 3.38
N HIS A 40 7.73 -5.55 2.33
CA HIS A 40 8.53 -6.60 1.71
C HIS A 40 9.82 -6.08 1.07
N LEU A 41 9.77 -4.91 0.41
CA LEU A 41 10.97 -4.29 -0.16
C LEU A 41 11.99 -3.93 0.93
N THR A 42 11.52 -3.44 2.08
CA THR A 42 12.39 -3.08 3.22
C THR A 42 13.09 -4.32 3.78
N GLN A 43 12.35 -5.42 3.96
CA GLN A 43 12.89 -6.71 4.39
C GLN A 43 13.93 -7.27 3.41
N VAL A 44 13.63 -7.27 2.10
CA VAL A 44 14.56 -7.75 1.06
C VAL A 44 15.85 -6.91 1.03
N LYS A 45 15.78 -5.62 1.36
CA LYS A 45 16.94 -4.74 1.48
C LYS A 45 17.73 -4.92 2.79
N GLY A 46 17.28 -5.80 3.69
CA GLY A 46 17.91 -6.04 4.99
C GLY A 46 17.75 -4.89 5.98
N TYR A 47 16.68 -4.10 5.84
CA TYR A 47 16.39 -2.97 6.71
C TYR A 47 15.30 -3.32 7.72
N ASP A 48 15.32 -2.65 8.87
CA ASP A 48 14.25 -2.73 9.86
C ASP A 48 13.08 -1.82 9.44
N THR A 49 11.89 -2.42 9.32
CA THR A 49 10.66 -1.71 8.95
C THR A 49 10.03 -1.00 10.15
N ASP A 50 10.22 -1.53 11.37
CA ASP A 50 9.66 -0.98 12.60
C ASP A 50 10.52 0.16 13.16
N SER A 51 11.82 0.17 12.85
CA SER A 51 12.77 1.21 13.25
C SER A 51 13.48 1.83 12.03
N PRO A 52 12.77 2.63 11.22
CA PRO A 52 13.36 3.34 10.08
C PRO A 52 14.46 4.32 10.53
N ARG A 53 15.56 4.35 9.78
CA ARG A 53 16.81 5.05 10.15
C ARG A 53 16.70 6.54 10.44
N ASN A 54 15.73 7.21 9.83
CA ASN A 54 15.66 8.69 9.78
C ASN A 54 14.43 9.28 10.47
N ILE A 55 13.53 8.46 11.01
CA ILE A 55 12.30 8.94 11.64
C ILE A 55 12.07 8.18 12.95
N THR A 56 11.61 8.89 13.97
CA THR A 56 11.25 8.32 15.27
C THR A 56 9.76 8.53 15.51
N LYS A 57 9.14 7.59 16.22
CA LYS A 57 7.72 7.71 16.60
C LYS A 57 7.56 8.86 17.59
N VAL A 58 6.89 9.92 17.17
CA VAL A 58 6.48 11.02 18.04
C VAL A 58 5.12 10.69 18.66
N THR A 59 4.97 10.87 19.96
CA THR A 59 3.69 10.67 20.66
C THR A 59 3.58 11.73 21.73
N GLU A 60 2.82 12.78 21.43
CA GLU A 60 2.50 13.86 22.36
C GLU A 60 1.20 13.52 23.10
N THR A 61 1.26 13.46 24.42
CA THR A 61 0.08 13.28 25.29
C THR A 61 0.08 14.40 26.33
N HIS A 62 -0.82 15.38 26.16
CA HIS A 62 -1.08 16.45 27.12
C HIS A 62 -2.34 16.14 27.94
#